data_AF-A0A1R1IR41-F1
#
_entry.id   AF-A0A1R1IR41-F1
#
_cell.length_a   1.000
_cell.length_b   1.000
_cell.length_c   1.000
_cell.angle_alpha   90.00
_cell.angle_beta   90.00
_cell.angle_gamma   90.00
#
_symmetry.space_group_name_H-M   'P 1'
#
loop_
_entity.id
_entity.type
_entity.pdbx_description
1 polymer ?
#
loop_
_entity_poly.entity_id
_entity_poly.type
_entity_poly.pdbx_seq_one_letter_code
_entity_poly.pdbx_strand_id
1 'polypeptide(L)'
;MTEDVIQILLKIPGARRAAVGVLVPLPEGGAMHIQDVRKTIPGFSFEDHEFERICSVKEVIRLRDLRTPHDYLLRLRANALVEKPRLIRVIDRHRRAVEAKGRAWSLNQHYESLDRSAKRYIARTSRQHQKVIRPVPVGLAPIQAPNALCMRSLAGDVIVASESLRFFFYFMLIATQGGRYGFNRADQVDAALIALRLMTGAEALDFDLDPRAVLDRKIEAEFHGQTDWLMEFTWGHEYGHLLLNHLGSEAPGLAGAELKAFAHDQEFAADLHAIRAVQDRNAGQDLAVAGFNIMLFLHFIDLVGEVRSDAPRFSISSTHPGPIDRLRALRGALPDKGLPERSDLGRCVREMRRLRDDVLTRIEASQRDDVLTCFGSIHLAGLGGKPLRDRLDF
;
A
#
# COMPACT_ATOMS: atom_id res chain seq x y z
N MET A 1 -7.21 0.84 -30.41
CA MET A 1 -8.40 0.48 -31.20
C MET A 1 -8.17 0.91 -32.64
N THR A 2 -8.37 0.02 -33.61
CA THR A 2 -8.16 0.34 -35.04
C THR A 2 -9.34 1.14 -35.60
N GLU A 3 -9.12 1.90 -36.68
CA GLU A 3 -10.19 2.67 -37.33
C GLU A 3 -11.32 1.75 -37.80
N ASP A 4 -11.01 0.54 -38.29
CA ASP A 4 -12.02 -0.45 -38.69
C ASP A 4 -12.99 -0.79 -37.54
N VAL A 5 -12.47 -0.95 -36.32
CA VAL A 5 -13.30 -1.24 -35.15
C VAL A 5 -14.16 -0.03 -34.79
N ILE A 6 -13.61 1.18 -34.87
CA ILE A 6 -14.38 2.41 -34.67
C ILE A 6 -15.54 2.48 -35.66
N GLN A 7 -15.28 2.20 -36.95
CA GLN A 7 -16.32 2.21 -37.98
C GLN A 7 -17.38 1.13 -37.75
N ILE A 8 -17.01 -0.04 -37.23
CA ILE A 8 -17.98 -1.07 -36.82
C ILE A 8 -18.86 -0.57 -35.67
N LEU A 9 -18.27 0.00 -34.61
CA LEU A 9 -18.99 0.48 -33.44
C LEU A 9 -19.90 1.68 -33.77
N LEU A 10 -19.50 2.55 -34.70
CA LEU A 10 -20.31 3.68 -35.16
C LEU A 10 -21.54 3.26 -35.97
N LYS A 11 -21.67 2.00 -36.38
CA LYS A 11 -22.91 1.47 -36.99
C LYS A 11 -24.01 1.23 -35.96
N ILE A 12 -23.70 1.22 -34.66
CA ILE A 12 -24.70 1.08 -33.60
C ILE A 12 -25.54 2.38 -33.56
N PRO A 13 -26.88 2.32 -33.63
CA PRO A 13 -27.72 3.51 -33.65
C PRO A 13 -27.44 4.46 -32.48
N GLY A 14 -27.19 5.73 -32.79
CA GLY A 14 -26.88 6.78 -31.81
C GLY A 14 -25.47 6.72 -31.23
N ALA A 15 -24.61 5.78 -31.66
CA ALA A 15 -23.21 5.79 -31.28
C ALA A 15 -22.49 7.02 -31.86
N ARG A 16 -21.57 7.58 -31.08
CA ARG A 16 -20.80 8.78 -31.46
C ARG A 16 -19.33 8.62 -31.14
N ARG A 17 -18.47 9.20 -31.99
CA ARG A 17 -17.02 9.22 -31.78
C ARG A 17 -16.69 10.09 -30.56
N ALA A 18 -15.80 9.60 -29.70
CA ALA A 18 -15.24 10.35 -28.59
C ALA A 18 -13.78 10.74 -28.90
N ALA A 19 -13.18 11.60 -28.06
CA ALA A 19 -11.76 11.94 -28.15
C ALA A 19 -10.87 10.68 -28.11
N VAL A 20 -11.28 9.67 -27.32
CA VAL A 20 -10.67 8.34 -27.30
C VAL A 20 -11.80 7.32 -27.33
N GLY A 21 -12.03 6.67 -28.47
CA GLY A 21 -13.00 5.58 -28.64
C GLY A 21 -14.41 6.00 -29.09
N VAL A 22 -15.42 5.22 -28.69
CA VAL A 22 -16.81 5.38 -29.16
C VAL A 22 -17.76 5.33 -27.96
N LEU A 23 -18.69 6.29 -27.90
CA LEU A 23 -19.80 6.28 -26.95
C LEU A 23 -20.99 5.60 -27.61
N VAL A 24 -21.52 4.55 -26.99
CA VAL A 24 -22.67 3.79 -27.47
C VAL A 24 -23.85 4.03 -26.51
N PRO A 25 -25.00 4.53 -26.97
CA PRO A 25 -26.13 4.81 -26.10
C PRO A 25 -26.69 3.53 -25.47
N LEU A 26 -27.18 3.63 -24.24
CA LEU A 26 -27.84 2.54 -23.53
C LEU A 26 -29.37 2.66 -23.65
N PRO A 27 -30.12 1.54 -23.67
CA PRO A 27 -31.57 1.56 -23.83
C PRO A 27 -32.33 2.38 -22.77
N GLU A 28 -31.82 2.42 -21.54
CA GLU A 28 -32.45 3.11 -20.39
C GLU A 28 -31.92 4.54 -20.18
N GLY A 29 -31.18 5.08 -21.15
CA GLY A 29 -30.51 6.37 -21.04
C GLY A 29 -29.04 6.26 -20.65
N GLY A 30 -28.28 7.33 -20.92
CA GLY A 30 -26.81 7.33 -20.77
C GLY A 30 -26.09 6.70 -21.96
N ALA A 31 -24.78 6.47 -21.81
CA ALA A 31 -23.95 5.86 -22.84
C ALA A 31 -22.80 5.05 -22.23
N MET A 32 -22.51 3.90 -22.84
CA MET A 32 -21.31 3.11 -22.57
C MET A 32 -20.14 3.64 -23.39
N HIS A 33 -19.02 3.92 -22.72
CA HIS A 33 -17.81 4.35 -23.40
C HIS A 33 -16.92 3.15 -23.74
N ILE A 34 -16.93 2.75 -25.00
CA ILE A 34 -16.08 1.67 -25.50
C ILE A 34 -14.72 2.26 -25.90
N GLN A 35 -13.68 1.79 -25.20
CA GLN A 35 -12.29 2.14 -25.44
C GLN A 35 -11.46 0.87 -25.63
N ASP A 36 -10.27 1.04 -26.23
CA ASP A 36 -9.20 0.03 -26.22
C ASP A 36 -9.61 -1.39 -26.65
N VAL A 37 -10.45 -1.52 -27.68
CA VAL A 37 -10.71 -2.83 -28.31
C VAL A 37 -9.43 -3.37 -28.92
N ARG A 38 -9.06 -4.59 -28.49
CA ARG A 38 -7.86 -5.33 -28.92
C ARG A 38 -8.24 -6.60 -29.64
N LYS A 39 -7.38 -7.04 -30.56
CA LYS A 39 -7.51 -8.36 -31.18
C LYS A 39 -7.14 -9.42 -30.15
N THR A 40 -7.89 -10.51 -30.11
CA THR A 40 -7.55 -11.68 -29.29
C THR A 40 -6.22 -12.27 -29.75
N ILE A 41 -5.32 -12.52 -28.81
CA ILE A 41 -4.10 -13.29 -29.03
C ILE A 41 -4.49 -14.76 -29.21
N PRO A 42 -4.13 -15.41 -30.35
CA PRO A 42 -4.44 -16.82 -30.55
C PRO A 42 -3.90 -17.71 -29.41
N GLY A 43 -4.73 -18.63 -28.92
CA GLY A 43 -4.37 -19.55 -27.83
C GLY A 43 -4.46 -18.96 -26.42
N PHE A 44 -4.99 -17.75 -26.26
CA PHE A 44 -5.37 -17.20 -24.96
C PHE A 44 -6.82 -17.59 -24.63
N SER A 45 -7.05 -17.99 -23.39
CA SER A 45 -8.39 -18.19 -22.82
C SER A 45 -9.03 -16.84 -22.48
N PHE A 46 -10.29 -16.86 -22.04
CA PHE A 46 -10.94 -15.66 -21.52
C PHE A 46 -10.20 -15.07 -20.30
N GLU A 47 -9.81 -15.90 -19.34
CA GLU A 47 -9.04 -15.48 -18.15
C GLU A 47 -7.69 -14.86 -18.53
N ASP A 48 -7.00 -15.41 -19.54
CA ASP A 48 -5.74 -14.85 -20.01
C ASP A 48 -5.89 -13.41 -20.51
N HIS A 49 -7.03 -13.09 -21.15
CA HIS A 49 -7.31 -11.74 -21.64
C HIS A 49 -7.57 -10.73 -20.53
N GLU A 50 -8.06 -11.16 -19.38
CA GLU A 50 -8.22 -10.28 -18.22
C GLU A 50 -6.84 -9.81 -17.73
N PHE A 51 -5.88 -10.74 -17.64
CA PHE A 51 -4.51 -10.43 -17.24
C PHE A 51 -3.70 -9.67 -18.30
N GLU A 52 -3.97 -9.84 -19.60
CA GLU A 52 -3.27 -9.15 -20.70
C GLU A 52 -3.33 -7.61 -20.60
N ARG A 53 -4.38 -7.09 -19.94
CA ARG A 53 -4.53 -5.65 -19.70
C ARG A 53 -3.40 -5.09 -18.85
N ILE A 54 -2.96 -5.86 -17.85
CA ILE A 54 -2.01 -5.44 -16.82
C ILE A 54 -0.65 -6.13 -16.94
N CYS A 55 -0.57 -7.31 -17.54
CA CYS A 55 0.64 -8.12 -17.70
C CYS A 55 1.15 -8.10 -19.15
N SER A 56 2.43 -8.43 -19.32
CA SER A 56 2.98 -8.82 -20.62
C SER A 56 2.53 -10.23 -21.03
N VAL A 57 2.56 -10.55 -22.32
CA VAL A 57 2.22 -11.89 -22.85
C VAL A 57 3.01 -13.00 -22.15
N LYS A 58 4.31 -12.77 -21.89
CA LYS A 58 5.17 -13.74 -21.19
C LYS A 58 4.73 -13.95 -19.73
N GLU A 59 4.29 -12.88 -19.07
CA GLU A 59 3.78 -12.97 -17.70
C GLU A 59 2.45 -13.70 -17.64
N VAL A 60 1.53 -13.46 -18.59
CA VAL A 60 0.26 -14.21 -18.68
C VAL A 60 0.52 -15.71 -18.83
N ILE A 61 1.46 -16.11 -19.70
CA ILE A 61 1.83 -17.53 -19.86
C ILE A 61 2.40 -18.10 -18.54
N ARG A 62 3.23 -17.34 -17.81
CA ARG A 62 3.77 -17.76 -16.49
C ARG A 62 2.66 -17.95 -15.44
N LEU A 63 1.58 -17.16 -15.52
CA LEU A 63 0.47 -17.27 -14.57
C LEU A 63 -0.34 -18.57 -14.71
N ARG A 64 -0.24 -19.26 -15.86
CA ARG A 64 -0.93 -20.55 -16.10
C ARG A 64 -0.37 -21.70 -15.28
N ASP A 65 0.92 -21.65 -14.94
CA ASP A 65 1.64 -22.72 -14.24
C ASP A 65 2.68 -22.09 -13.28
N LEU A 66 2.32 -21.98 -12.00
CA LEU A 66 3.11 -21.31 -10.97
C LEU A 66 4.25 -22.23 -10.50
N ARG A 67 5.45 -22.04 -11.06
CA ARG A 67 6.61 -22.91 -10.77
C ARG A 67 7.54 -22.38 -9.70
N THR A 68 7.57 -21.07 -9.51
CA THR A 68 8.52 -20.39 -8.65
C THR A 68 7.83 -19.41 -7.70
N PRO A 69 8.44 -19.02 -6.57
CA PRO A 69 7.81 -18.06 -5.67
C PRO A 69 7.73 -16.67 -6.31
N HIS A 70 8.55 -16.38 -7.33
CA HIS A 70 8.40 -15.20 -8.18
C HIS A 70 7.11 -15.24 -9.03
N ASP A 71 6.71 -16.41 -9.54
CA ASP A 71 5.44 -16.56 -10.26
C ASP A 71 4.25 -16.37 -9.32
N TYR A 72 4.36 -16.89 -8.10
CA TYR A 72 3.35 -16.70 -7.07
C TYR A 72 3.18 -15.21 -6.71
N LEU A 73 4.29 -14.48 -6.50
CA LEU A 73 4.26 -13.04 -6.27
C LEU A 73 3.63 -12.26 -7.45
N LEU A 74 3.95 -12.65 -8.69
CA LEU A 74 3.32 -12.07 -9.88
C LEU A 74 1.80 -12.34 -9.90
N ARG A 75 1.37 -13.56 -9.54
CA ARG A 75 -0.06 -13.91 -9.45
C ARG A 75 -0.78 -13.07 -8.40
N LEU A 76 -0.19 -12.87 -7.22
CA LEU A 76 -0.75 -12.01 -6.17
C LEU A 76 -0.98 -10.58 -6.68
N ARG A 77 0.02 -9.99 -7.36
CA ARG A 77 -0.08 -8.66 -7.94
C ARG A 77 -1.18 -8.58 -9.01
N ALA A 78 -1.20 -9.56 -9.90
CA ALA A 78 -2.13 -9.59 -11.03
C ALA A 78 -3.59 -9.74 -10.55
N ASN A 79 -3.86 -10.70 -9.66
CA ASN A 79 -5.19 -10.90 -9.08
C ASN A 79 -5.66 -9.68 -8.29
N ALA A 80 -4.76 -8.98 -7.60
CA ALA A 80 -5.11 -7.79 -6.84
C ALA A 80 -5.52 -6.58 -7.72
N LEU A 81 -5.25 -6.63 -9.03
CA LEU A 81 -5.50 -5.55 -10.00
C LEU A 81 -6.68 -5.84 -10.95
N VAL A 82 -6.83 -7.09 -11.39
CA VAL A 82 -7.62 -7.46 -12.57
C VAL A 82 -9.10 -7.09 -12.48
N GLU A 83 -9.65 -6.99 -11.27
CA GLU A 83 -11.05 -6.63 -11.02
C GLU A 83 -11.24 -5.18 -10.54
N LYS A 84 -10.18 -4.35 -10.56
CA LYS A 84 -10.21 -2.98 -10.01
C LYS A 84 -10.04 -1.93 -11.11
N PRO A 85 -11.13 -1.38 -11.69
CA PRO A 85 -11.06 -0.49 -12.83
C PRO A 85 -10.17 0.75 -12.63
N ARG A 86 -10.19 1.37 -11.44
CA ARG A 86 -9.32 2.52 -11.14
C ARG A 86 -7.84 2.15 -11.16
N LEU A 87 -7.47 1.03 -10.54
CA LEU A 87 -6.09 0.56 -10.56
C LEU A 87 -5.64 0.12 -11.95
N ILE A 88 -6.52 -0.50 -12.74
CA ILE A 88 -6.24 -0.79 -14.15
C ILE A 88 -5.89 0.48 -14.91
N ARG A 89 -6.59 1.60 -14.67
CA ARG A 89 -6.27 2.89 -15.30
C ARG A 89 -4.89 3.42 -14.88
N VAL A 90 -4.52 3.26 -13.60
CA VAL A 90 -3.19 3.64 -13.09
C VAL A 90 -2.12 2.83 -13.81
N ILE A 91 -2.28 1.50 -13.85
CA ILE A 91 -1.37 0.58 -14.51
C ILE A 91 -1.28 0.85 -16.01
N ASP A 92 -2.39 1.12 -16.69
CA ASP A 92 -2.41 1.45 -18.11
C ASP A 92 -1.68 2.77 -18.41
N ARG A 93 -1.80 3.79 -17.56
CA ARG A 93 -0.99 5.02 -17.67
C ARG A 93 0.50 4.71 -17.55
N HIS A 94 0.90 3.92 -16.56
CA HIS A 94 2.29 3.51 -16.37
C HIS A 94 2.82 2.72 -17.57
N ARG A 95 2.03 1.78 -18.07
CA ARG A 95 2.31 1.02 -19.29
C ARG A 95 2.58 1.93 -20.48
N ARG A 96 1.65 2.84 -20.79
CA ARG A 96 1.81 3.80 -21.90
C ARG A 96 3.08 4.64 -21.73
N ALA A 97 3.39 5.08 -20.51
CA ALA A 97 4.58 5.88 -20.23
C ALA A 97 5.90 5.10 -20.44
N VAL A 98 5.91 3.79 -20.17
CA VAL A 98 7.05 2.91 -20.44
C VAL A 98 7.18 2.60 -21.92
N GLU A 99 6.08 2.24 -22.58
CA GLU A 99 6.04 1.89 -24.00
C GLU A 99 6.37 3.10 -24.91
N ALA A 100 5.96 4.32 -24.52
CA ALA A 100 6.33 5.56 -25.21
C ALA A 100 7.85 5.82 -25.22
N LYS A 101 8.60 5.20 -24.31
CA LYS A 101 10.07 5.26 -24.26
C LYS A 101 10.75 4.11 -25.02
N GLY A 102 9.98 3.33 -25.81
CA GLY A 102 10.47 2.19 -26.57
C GLY A 102 10.80 0.95 -25.73
N ARG A 103 10.37 0.91 -24.46
CA ARG A 103 10.59 -0.25 -23.57
C ARG A 103 9.33 -1.12 -23.52
N ALA A 104 9.51 -2.44 -23.50
CA ALA A 104 8.41 -3.35 -23.30
C ALA A 104 7.87 -3.25 -21.86
N TRP A 105 6.55 -3.27 -21.71
CA TRP A 105 5.89 -3.32 -20.41
C TRP A 105 6.03 -4.69 -19.75
N SER A 106 6.15 -4.69 -18.42
CA SER A 106 6.07 -5.88 -17.56
C SER A 106 5.56 -5.44 -16.20
N LEU A 107 4.54 -6.13 -15.70
CA LEU A 107 3.97 -5.86 -14.38
C LEU A 107 5.00 -6.12 -13.28
N ASN A 108 5.76 -7.21 -13.42
CA ASN A 108 6.80 -7.56 -12.47
C ASN A 108 7.91 -6.49 -12.42
N GLN A 109 8.39 -6.03 -13.58
CA GLN A 109 9.42 -4.97 -13.64
C GLN A 109 8.93 -3.65 -13.05
N HIS A 110 7.65 -3.30 -13.25
CA HIS A 110 7.05 -2.12 -12.64
C HIS A 110 7.19 -2.17 -11.11
N TYR A 111 6.72 -3.24 -10.48
CA TYR A 111 6.81 -3.38 -9.02
C TYR A 111 8.24 -3.57 -8.51
N GLU A 112 9.10 -4.29 -9.23
CA GLU A 112 10.53 -4.40 -8.87
C GLU A 112 11.25 -3.05 -8.77
N SER A 113 10.77 -2.05 -9.52
CA SER A 113 11.29 -0.67 -9.48
C SER A 113 10.89 0.10 -8.22
N LEU A 114 9.83 -0.37 -7.53
CA LEU A 114 9.29 0.21 -6.31
C LEU A 114 9.91 -0.42 -5.05
N ASP A 115 10.53 -1.60 -5.16
CA ASP A 115 11.11 -2.37 -4.03
C ASP A 115 12.42 -1.78 -3.46
N ARG A 116 12.61 -0.46 -3.56
CA ARG A 116 13.85 0.23 -3.15
C ARG A 116 14.12 0.08 -1.66
N SER A 117 13.11 0.26 -0.81
CA SER A 117 13.26 0.13 0.65
C SER A 117 13.68 -1.29 1.06
N ALA A 118 13.09 -2.33 0.46
CA ALA A 118 13.46 -3.72 0.72
C ALA A 118 14.92 -3.99 0.33
N LYS A 119 15.33 -3.58 -0.88
CA LYS A 119 16.71 -3.72 -1.37
C LYS A 119 17.71 -2.95 -0.48
N ARG A 120 17.34 -1.74 -0.04
CA ARG A 120 18.15 -0.89 0.84
C ARG A 120 18.33 -1.55 2.21
N TYR A 121 17.28 -2.11 2.79
CA TYR A 121 17.37 -2.87 4.04
C TYR A 121 18.38 -4.01 3.92
N ILE A 122 18.21 -4.89 2.92
CA ILE A 122 19.10 -6.05 2.70
C ILE A 122 20.57 -5.59 2.63
N ALA A 123 20.85 -4.54 1.86
CA ALA A 123 22.20 -4.02 1.67
C ALA A 123 22.86 -3.51 2.97
N ARG A 124 22.07 -3.09 3.96
CA ARG A 124 22.55 -2.62 5.27
C ARG A 124 22.77 -3.75 6.28
N THR A 125 22.31 -4.97 6.00
CA THR A 125 22.51 -6.13 6.89
C THR A 125 23.83 -6.85 6.65
N SER A 126 24.25 -7.71 7.58
CA SER A 126 25.46 -8.52 7.44
C SER A 126 25.40 -9.47 6.25
N ARG A 127 26.55 -9.85 5.67
CA ARG A 127 26.62 -10.85 4.59
C ARG A 127 25.96 -12.18 4.96
N GLN A 128 25.97 -12.57 6.24
CA GLN A 128 25.31 -13.77 6.72
C GLN A 128 23.79 -13.64 6.60
N HIS A 129 23.21 -12.52 7.05
CA HIS A 129 21.78 -12.27 6.91
C HIS A 129 21.36 -12.15 5.44
N GLN A 130 22.16 -11.45 4.63
CA GLN A 130 21.90 -11.30 3.18
C GLN A 130 21.77 -12.65 2.47
N LYS A 131 22.55 -13.67 2.85
CA LYS A 131 22.44 -15.02 2.26
C LYS A 131 21.09 -15.69 2.53
N VAL A 132 20.46 -15.39 3.66
CA VAL A 132 19.16 -15.95 4.05
C VAL A 132 18.02 -15.21 3.36
N ILE A 133 18.06 -13.88 3.36
CA ILE A 133 16.90 -13.05 2.96
C ILE A 133 16.87 -12.70 1.46
N ARG A 134 18.03 -12.63 0.78
CA ARG A 134 18.11 -12.25 -0.64
C ARG A 134 17.44 -13.24 -1.61
N PRO A 135 17.47 -14.56 -1.38
CA PRO A 135 16.79 -15.51 -2.26
C PRO A 135 15.26 -15.46 -2.19
N VAL A 136 14.68 -14.90 -1.13
CA VAL A 136 13.23 -14.85 -0.95
C VAL A 136 12.65 -13.75 -1.84
N PRO A 137 11.69 -14.06 -2.74
CA PRO A 137 11.03 -13.03 -3.53
C PRO A 137 10.26 -12.07 -2.64
N VAL A 138 10.51 -10.78 -2.84
CA VAL A 138 9.86 -9.71 -2.11
C VAL A 138 9.26 -8.69 -3.05
N GLY A 139 8.22 -8.01 -2.59
CA GLY A 139 7.91 -6.69 -3.11
C GLY A 139 6.50 -6.21 -2.86
N LEU A 140 6.23 -5.00 -3.34
CA LEU A 140 4.92 -4.38 -3.17
C LEU A 140 3.84 -5.09 -3.99
N ALA A 141 2.62 -5.11 -3.47
CA ALA A 141 1.43 -5.53 -4.19
C ALA A 141 0.21 -4.66 -3.82
N PRO A 142 -0.75 -4.44 -4.73
CA PRO A 142 -1.93 -3.62 -4.48
C PRO A 142 -3.04 -4.40 -3.76
N ILE A 143 -2.65 -5.14 -2.71
CA ILE A 143 -3.55 -5.91 -1.86
C ILE A 143 -4.36 -4.95 -0.97
N GLN A 144 -5.66 -5.23 -0.81
CA GLN A 144 -6.58 -4.33 -0.08
C GLN A 144 -6.21 -4.20 1.39
N ALA A 145 -5.82 -5.31 2.03
CA ALA A 145 -5.39 -5.27 3.41
C ALA A 145 -4.04 -4.52 3.51
N PRO A 146 -3.96 -3.40 4.25
CA PRO A 146 -2.78 -2.56 4.42
C PRO A 146 -1.75 -3.24 5.34
N ASN A 147 -1.16 -4.35 4.92
CA ASN A 147 -0.24 -5.11 5.75
C ASN A 147 1.04 -5.50 5.00
N ALA A 148 2.06 -5.89 5.76
CA ALA A 148 3.16 -6.70 5.28
C ALA A 148 3.04 -8.12 5.84
N LEU A 149 3.46 -9.09 5.06
CA LEU A 149 3.28 -10.48 5.40
C LEU A 149 4.32 -11.35 4.70
N CYS A 150 4.94 -12.23 5.47
CA CYS A 150 5.65 -13.38 4.95
C CYS A 150 4.69 -14.56 4.77
N MET A 151 4.53 -15.01 3.52
CA MET A 151 3.70 -16.16 3.15
C MET A 151 4.58 -17.33 2.76
N ARG A 152 4.23 -18.52 3.23
CA ARG A 152 4.71 -19.77 2.65
C ARG A 152 3.69 -20.27 1.65
N SER A 153 4.12 -20.49 0.41
CA SER A 153 3.27 -21.04 -0.67
C SER A 153 3.81 -22.37 -1.18
N LEU A 154 3.01 -23.07 -2.00
CA LEU A 154 3.46 -24.29 -2.70
C LEU A 154 4.66 -24.04 -3.62
N ALA A 155 4.84 -22.79 -4.07
CA ALA A 155 5.96 -22.40 -4.92
C ALA A 155 7.16 -21.87 -4.11
N GLY A 156 7.06 -21.77 -2.79
CA GLY A 156 8.08 -21.26 -1.88
C GLY A 156 7.64 -20.02 -1.09
N ASP A 157 8.52 -19.55 -0.21
CA ASP A 157 8.27 -18.38 0.64
C ASP A 157 8.30 -17.08 -0.18
N VAL A 158 7.42 -16.14 0.14
CA VAL A 158 7.39 -14.78 -0.42
C VAL A 158 7.14 -13.76 0.68
N ILE A 159 7.66 -12.54 0.55
CA ILE A 159 7.32 -11.42 1.44
C ILE A 159 6.65 -10.33 0.64
N VAL A 160 5.44 -9.97 1.04
CA VAL A 160 4.64 -8.95 0.35
C VAL A 160 4.34 -7.83 1.32
N ALA A 161 4.40 -6.59 0.84
CA ALA A 161 3.85 -5.44 1.54
C ALA A 161 2.80 -4.76 0.67
N SER A 162 1.72 -4.29 1.30
CA SER A 162 0.66 -3.57 0.61
C SER A 162 1.16 -2.21 0.12
N GLU A 163 0.80 -1.86 -1.11
CA GLU A 163 0.97 -0.51 -1.64
C GLU A 163 0.18 0.52 -0.82
N SER A 164 -1.01 0.15 -0.32
CA SER A 164 -1.81 1.00 0.57
C SER A 164 -1.10 1.33 1.87
N LEU A 165 -0.25 0.43 2.38
CA LEU A 165 0.52 0.68 3.60
C LEU A 165 1.54 1.81 3.41
N ARG A 166 2.15 1.91 2.22
CA ARG A 166 3.04 3.03 1.87
C ARG A 166 2.29 4.36 1.90
N PHE A 167 1.10 4.41 1.31
CA PHE A 167 0.27 5.62 1.31
C PHE A 167 -0.24 5.94 2.72
N PHE A 168 -0.60 4.93 3.51
CA PHE A 168 -0.99 5.12 4.90
C PHE A 168 0.11 5.84 5.68
N PHE A 169 1.35 5.35 5.60
CA PHE A 169 2.49 6.00 6.24
C PHE A 169 2.69 7.44 5.76
N TYR A 170 2.60 7.68 4.46
CA TYR A 170 2.72 9.01 3.88
C TYR A 170 1.67 9.99 4.45
N PHE A 171 0.40 9.61 4.47
CA PHE A 171 -0.66 10.48 4.99
C PHE A 171 -0.64 10.62 6.52
N MET A 172 -0.22 9.59 7.26
CA MET A 172 0.02 9.71 8.70
C MET A 172 1.17 10.66 9.03
N LEU A 173 2.21 10.71 8.20
CA LEU A 173 3.28 11.70 8.34
C LEU A 173 2.75 13.12 8.11
N ILE A 174 1.92 13.34 7.09
CA ILE A 174 1.26 14.64 6.87
C ILE A 174 0.39 15.01 8.08
N ALA A 175 -0.43 14.09 8.58
CA ALA A 175 -1.33 14.33 9.71
C ALA A 175 -0.59 14.69 11.01
N THR A 176 0.57 14.08 11.25
CA THR A 176 1.29 14.20 12.52
C THR A 176 2.42 15.23 12.48
N GLN A 177 2.94 15.55 11.30
CA GLN A 177 4.07 16.48 11.14
C GLN A 177 3.75 17.70 10.27
N GLY A 178 2.59 17.74 9.60
CA GLY A 178 2.19 18.84 8.71
C GLY A 178 2.23 20.22 9.37
N GLY A 179 1.96 20.30 10.68
CA GLY A 179 2.08 21.54 11.45
C GLY A 179 3.47 22.17 11.42
N ARG A 180 4.54 21.38 11.26
CA ARG A 180 5.93 21.88 11.13
C ARG A 180 6.14 22.66 9.82
N TYR A 181 5.32 22.39 8.83
CA TYR A 181 5.35 23.04 7.51
C TYR A 181 4.25 24.10 7.36
N GLY A 182 3.53 24.43 8.44
CA GLY A 182 2.46 25.41 8.41
C GLY A 182 1.16 24.91 7.78
N PHE A 183 0.98 23.59 7.62
CA PHE A 183 -0.29 23.05 7.13
C PHE A 183 -1.39 23.32 8.15
N ASN A 184 -2.56 23.75 7.69
CA ASN A 184 -3.67 24.01 8.59
C ASN A 184 -4.13 22.70 9.27
N ARG A 185 -4.86 22.82 10.39
CA ARG A 185 -5.29 21.63 11.15
C ARG A 185 -6.30 20.79 10.38
N ALA A 186 -7.15 21.40 9.55
CA ALA A 186 -8.15 20.68 8.77
C ALA A 186 -7.50 19.69 7.78
N ASP A 187 -6.48 20.12 7.03
CA ASP A 187 -5.74 19.24 6.10
C ASP A 187 -4.98 18.13 6.84
N GLN A 188 -4.49 18.40 8.05
CA GLN A 188 -3.86 17.34 8.88
C GLN A 188 -4.88 16.28 9.32
N VAL A 189 -6.09 16.72 9.69
CA VAL A 189 -7.18 15.82 10.09
C VAL A 189 -7.71 15.04 8.89
N ASP A 190 -7.89 15.69 7.74
CA ASP A 190 -8.32 15.05 6.50
C ASP A 190 -7.24 14.08 5.99
N ALA A 191 -5.94 14.35 6.22
CA ALA A 191 -4.87 13.40 5.94
C ALA A 191 -4.96 12.15 6.84
N ALA A 192 -5.27 12.31 8.13
CA ALA A 192 -5.52 11.16 9.01
C ALA A 192 -6.76 10.36 8.57
N LEU A 193 -7.79 11.04 8.06
CA LEU A 193 -9.00 10.40 7.54
C LEU A 193 -8.71 9.61 6.26
N ILE A 194 -7.89 10.14 5.34
CA ILE A 194 -7.37 9.40 4.18
C ILE A 194 -6.62 8.15 4.64
N ALA A 195 -5.75 8.28 5.66
CA ALA A 195 -5.01 7.14 6.20
C ALA A 195 -5.93 6.05 6.77
N LEU A 196 -6.99 6.41 7.51
CA LEU A 196 -7.98 5.45 8.00
C LEU A 196 -8.75 4.78 6.85
N ARG A 197 -9.15 5.54 5.83
CA ARG A 197 -9.86 5.01 4.66
C ARG A 197 -8.98 4.11 3.79
N LEU A 198 -7.67 4.37 3.73
CA LEU A 198 -6.70 3.45 3.15
C LEU A 198 -6.69 2.12 3.90
N MET A 199 -6.82 2.18 5.22
CA MET A 199 -6.79 0.99 6.06
C MET A 199 -8.06 0.13 5.95
N THR A 200 -9.22 0.76 5.68
CA THR A 200 -10.49 0.06 5.41
C THR A 200 -10.67 -0.34 3.94
N GLY A 201 -9.76 0.05 3.06
CA GLY A 201 -9.87 -0.17 1.61
C GLY A 201 -10.92 0.71 0.91
N ALA A 202 -11.45 1.73 1.61
CA ALA A 202 -12.42 2.67 1.08
C ALA A 202 -11.77 3.80 0.26
N GLU A 203 -10.49 4.10 0.50
CA GLU A 203 -9.76 5.10 -0.26
C GLU A 203 -9.30 4.57 -1.62
N ALA A 204 -9.56 5.33 -2.67
CA ALA A 204 -9.07 5.00 -3.99
C ALA A 204 -7.55 5.17 -4.12
N LEU A 205 -6.87 4.15 -4.63
CA LEU A 205 -5.41 4.09 -4.77
C LEU A 205 -4.89 4.71 -6.07
N ASP A 206 -5.63 5.66 -6.66
CA ASP A 206 -5.27 6.31 -7.92
C ASP A 206 -4.50 7.63 -7.75
N PHE A 207 -3.67 7.72 -6.70
CA PHE A 207 -2.90 8.93 -6.32
C PHE A 207 -2.05 9.51 -7.46
N ASP A 208 -1.53 8.68 -8.36
CA ASP A 208 -0.78 9.14 -9.53
C ASP A 208 -1.65 9.86 -10.57
N LEU A 209 -2.92 9.44 -10.68
CA LEU A 209 -3.91 10.02 -11.60
C LEU A 209 -4.65 11.20 -10.97
N ASP A 210 -4.89 11.12 -9.67
CA ASP A 210 -5.74 11.99 -8.89
C ASP A 210 -5.06 12.23 -7.53
N PRO A 211 -4.08 13.14 -7.47
CA PRO A 211 -3.35 13.41 -6.24
C PRO A 211 -4.25 14.10 -5.21
N ARG A 212 -4.17 13.67 -3.94
CA ARG A 212 -4.98 14.27 -2.87
C ARG A 212 -4.44 15.61 -2.41
N ALA A 213 -3.16 15.89 -2.68
CA ALA A 213 -2.48 17.13 -2.35
C ALA A 213 -1.41 17.45 -3.40
N VAL A 214 -0.99 18.71 -3.45
CA VAL A 214 0.11 19.21 -4.27
C VAL A 214 1.05 19.97 -3.35
N LEU A 215 2.06 19.28 -2.82
CA LEU A 215 3.03 19.87 -1.90
C LEU A 215 4.20 20.53 -2.64
N ASP A 216 4.92 21.42 -1.94
CA ASP A 216 6.23 21.86 -2.42
C ASP A 216 7.17 20.67 -2.58
N ARG A 217 8.01 20.68 -3.63
CA ARG A 217 8.88 19.56 -3.97
C ARG A 217 9.81 19.14 -2.84
N LYS A 218 10.29 20.08 -2.02
CA LYS A 218 11.18 19.76 -0.89
C LYS A 218 10.43 19.04 0.22
N ILE A 219 9.23 19.52 0.54
CA ILE A 219 8.37 18.92 1.56
C ILE A 219 7.92 17.52 1.10
N GLU A 220 7.51 17.39 -0.16
CA GLU A 220 7.16 16.11 -0.79
C GLU A 220 8.32 15.10 -0.69
N ALA A 221 9.54 15.52 -1.04
CA ALA A 221 10.72 14.68 -0.97
C ALA A 221 11.05 14.26 0.48
N GLU A 222 10.82 15.13 1.46
CA GLU A 222 11.03 14.80 2.87
C GLU A 222 10.01 13.77 3.37
N PHE A 223 8.72 13.95 3.08
CA PHE A 223 7.70 12.96 3.45
C PHE A 223 7.93 11.62 2.75
N HIS A 224 8.34 11.61 1.49
CA HIS A 224 8.73 10.38 0.80
C HIS A 224 9.96 9.73 1.45
N GLY A 225 10.98 10.51 1.83
CA GLY A 225 12.16 10.01 2.53
C GLY A 225 11.82 9.36 3.88
N GLN A 226 10.94 9.98 4.66
CA GLN A 226 10.45 9.42 5.91
C GLN A 226 9.58 8.18 5.69
N THR A 227 8.69 8.21 4.69
CA THR A 227 7.87 7.04 4.30
C THR A 227 8.76 5.86 3.90
N ASP A 228 9.84 6.14 3.18
CA ASP A 228 10.81 5.14 2.76
C ASP A 228 11.46 4.43 3.96
N TRP A 229 11.72 5.14 5.08
CA TRP A 229 12.22 4.56 6.33
C TRP A 229 11.16 3.73 7.06
N LEU A 230 9.90 4.18 7.09
CA LEU A 230 8.78 3.39 7.65
C LEU A 230 8.60 2.08 6.87
N MET A 231 8.66 2.14 5.54
CA MET A 231 8.65 0.95 4.70
C MET A 231 9.88 0.07 4.93
N GLU A 232 11.07 0.66 5.08
CA GLU A 232 12.30 -0.10 5.35
C GLU A 232 12.26 -0.84 6.69
N PHE A 233 11.72 -0.21 7.75
CA PHE A 233 11.46 -0.89 9.02
C PHE A 233 10.46 -2.03 8.85
N THR A 234 9.38 -1.81 8.10
CA THR A 234 8.35 -2.85 7.81
C THR A 234 8.97 -4.07 7.13
N TRP A 235 9.80 -3.87 6.10
CA TRP A 235 10.54 -4.97 5.48
C TRP A 235 11.51 -5.64 6.46
N GLY A 236 12.21 -4.85 7.28
CA GLY A 236 13.10 -5.35 8.31
C GLY A 236 12.40 -6.23 9.34
N HIS A 237 11.18 -5.88 9.73
CA HIS A 237 10.33 -6.67 10.62
C HIS A 237 10.01 -8.04 10.00
N GLU A 238 9.52 -8.08 8.75
CA GLU A 238 9.25 -9.34 8.04
C GLU A 238 10.52 -10.20 7.87
N TYR A 239 11.66 -9.58 7.52
CA TYR A 239 12.94 -10.28 7.49
C TYR A 239 13.37 -10.77 8.87
N GLY A 240 13.03 -10.05 9.94
CA GLY A 240 13.23 -10.47 11.32
C GLY A 240 12.53 -11.78 11.61
N HIS A 241 11.26 -11.93 11.22
CA HIS A 241 10.54 -13.21 11.34
C HIS A 241 11.23 -14.36 10.61
N LEU A 242 11.75 -14.11 9.41
CA LEU A 242 12.48 -15.10 8.63
C LEU A 242 13.83 -15.47 9.28
N LEU A 243 14.63 -14.47 9.66
CA LEU A 243 15.96 -14.63 10.25
C LEU A 243 15.92 -15.30 11.63
N LEU A 244 14.85 -15.07 12.39
CA LEU A 244 14.60 -15.69 13.69
C LEU A 244 13.82 -17.02 13.57
N ASN A 245 13.52 -17.47 12.34
CA ASN A 245 12.79 -18.71 12.06
C ASN A 245 11.41 -18.79 12.74
N HIS A 246 10.70 -17.66 12.90
CA HIS A 246 9.36 -17.61 13.51
C HIS A 246 8.29 -18.35 12.67
N LEU A 247 8.52 -18.48 11.36
CA LEU A 247 7.64 -19.20 10.45
C LEU A 247 7.62 -20.72 10.72
N GLY A 248 8.64 -21.26 11.39
CA GLY A 248 8.76 -22.69 11.69
C GLY A 248 8.99 -23.56 10.44
N SER A 249 9.08 -24.87 10.64
CA SER A 249 9.34 -25.88 9.61
C SER A 249 8.09 -26.49 8.97
N GLU A 250 6.89 -26.20 9.48
CA GLU A 250 5.66 -26.80 8.98
C GLU A 250 5.29 -26.21 7.61
N ALA A 251 5.08 -27.08 6.62
CA ALA A 251 4.56 -26.71 5.32
C ALA A 251 3.11 -26.22 5.48
N PRO A 252 2.63 -25.26 4.66
CA PRO A 252 1.23 -24.89 4.67
C PRO A 252 0.41 -26.13 4.34
N GLY A 253 -0.63 -26.41 5.12
CA GLY A 253 -1.66 -27.34 4.69
C GLY A 253 -2.23 -26.90 3.34
N LEU A 254 -2.76 -27.85 2.58
CA LEU A 254 -3.43 -27.61 1.28
C LEU A 254 -4.63 -26.63 1.34
N ALA A 255 -4.96 -26.11 2.52
CA ALA A 255 -6.06 -25.21 2.79
C ALA A 255 -5.60 -23.74 2.85
N GLY A 256 -5.28 -23.16 1.71
CA GLY A 256 -5.06 -21.71 1.57
C GLY A 256 -3.83 -21.17 2.31
N ALA A 257 -3.38 -19.97 1.91
CA ALA A 257 -2.37 -19.27 2.67
C ALA A 257 -2.99 -18.75 3.97
N GLU A 258 -2.97 -19.54 5.04
CA GLU A 258 -3.38 -19.06 6.36
C GLU A 258 -2.42 -17.96 6.83
N LEU A 259 -2.98 -16.82 7.23
CA LEU A 259 -2.24 -15.76 7.90
C LEU A 259 -1.75 -16.30 9.25
N LYS A 260 -0.46 -16.62 9.34
CA LYS A 260 0.13 -17.07 10.61
C LYS A 260 0.22 -15.86 11.55
N ALA A 261 -0.60 -15.86 12.60
CA ALA A 261 -0.41 -14.95 13.72
C ALA A 261 0.82 -15.38 14.54
N PHE A 262 1.73 -14.45 14.82
CA PHE A 262 2.90 -14.71 15.65
C PHE A 262 2.61 -14.44 17.13
N ALA A 263 3.34 -15.14 18.01
CA ALA A 263 3.24 -14.90 19.45
C ALA A 263 3.85 -13.53 19.83
N HIS A 264 3.47 -13.01 21.01
CA HIS A 264 3.91 -11.71 21.50
C HIS A 264 5.45 -11.54 21.50
N ASP A 265 6.17 -12.52 22.02
CA ASP A 265 7.63 -12.51 22.07
C ASP A 265 8.27 -12.50 20.68
N GLN A 266 7.65 -13.18 19.71
CA GLN A 266 8.09 -13.23 18.32
C GLN A 266 7.93 -11.87 17.61
N GLU A 267 6.79 -11.19 17.79
CA GLU A 267 6.56 -9.85 17.24
C GLU A 267 7.60 -8.83 17.74
N PHE A 268 7.83 -8.82 19.06
CA PHE A 268 8.84 -7.95 19.66
C PHE A 268 10.26 -8.31 19.20
N ALA A 269 10.58 -9.60 19.11
CA ALA A 269 11.89 -10.05 18.65
C ALA A 269 12.13 -9.63 17.19
N ALA A 270 11.10 -9.71 16.33
CA ALA A 270 11.17 -9.23 14.96
C ALA A 270 11.39 -7.72 14.88
N ASP A 271 10.65 -6.91 15.65
CA ASP A 271 10.85 -5.45 15.73
C ASP A 271 12.28 -5.07 16.11
N LEU A 272 12.79 -5.73 17.17
CA LEU A 272 14.14 -5.47 17.67
C LEU A 272 15.20 -5.92 16.67
N HIS A 273 14.98 -7.06 16.00
CA HIS A 273 15.88 -7.58 14.99
C HIS A 273 15.91 -6.69 13.75
N ALA A 274 14.76 -6.11 13.36
CA ALA A 274 14.65 -5.19 12.24
C ALA A 274 15.69 -4.04 12.36
N ILE A 275 15.90 -3.55 13.58
CA ILE A 275 16.85 -2.49 13.88
C ILE A 275 18.27 -3.02 14.08
N ARG A 276 18.44 -4.08 14.90
CA ARG A 276 19.77 -4.58 15.29
C ARG A 276 20.52 -5.33 14.20
N ALA A 277 19.82 -5.85 13.19
CA ALA A 277 20.45 -6.55 12.06
C ALA A 277 21.21 -5.61 11.11
N VAL A 278 20.94 -4.31 11.18
CA VAL A 278 21.58 -3.28 10.36
C VAL A 278 22.94 -2.90 10.93
N GLN A 279 23.97 -2.93 10.07
CA GLN A 279 25.36 -2.69 10.46
C GLN A 279 25.68 -1.20 10.63
N ASP A 280 25.00 -0.32 9.89
CA ASP A 280 25.19 1.12 9.98
C ASP A 280 24.43 1.71 11.17
N ARG A 281 25.15 2.39 12.07
CA ARG A 281 24.56 2.89 13.31
C ARG A 281 23.49 3.96 13.09
N ASN A 282 23.72 4.88 12.16
CA ASN A 282 22.79 5.99 11.91
C ASN A 282 21.51 5.45 11.28
N ALA A 283 21.64 4.52 10.33
CA ALA A 283 20.52 3.80 9.75
C ALA A 283 19.71 3.03 10.81
N GLY A 284 20.39 2.37 11.76
CA GLY A 284 19.73 1.73 12.88
C GLY A 284 18.93 2.70 13.75
N GLN A 285 19.44 3.93 13.95
CA GLN A 285 18.71 4.98 14.66
C GLN A 285 17.49 5.47 13.87
N ASP A 286 17.65 5.72 12.56
CA ASP A 286 16.53 6.12 11.69
C ASP A 286 15.44 5.04 11.64
N LEU A 287 15.83 3.75 11.57
CA LEU A 287 14.90 2.62 11.65
C LEU A 287 14.20 2.52 13.00
N ALA A 288 14.89 2.84 14.10
CA ALA A 288 14.26 2.88 15.42
C ALA A 288 13.20 3.98 15.50
N VAL A 289 13.50 5.18 14.99
CA VAL A 289 12.52 6.28 14.91
C VAL A 289 11.33 5.88 14.02
N ALA A 290 11.59 5.23 12.89
CA ALA A 290 10.56 4.70 12.01
C ALA A 290 9.66 3.68 12.74
N GLY A 291 10.25 2.72 13.45
CA GLY A 291 9.52 1.74 14.27
C GLY A 291 8.64 2.42 15.33
N PHE A 292 9.15 3.44 16.03
CA PHE A 292 8.36 4.20 17.00
C PHE A 292 7.16 4.90 16.35
N ASN A 293 7.36 5.53 15.19
CA ASN A 293 6.27 6.18 14.45
C ASN A 293 5.21 5.17 13.99
N ILE A 294 5.60 3.99 13.49
CA ILE A 294 4.66 2.93 13.12
C ILE A 294 3.81 2.53 14.33
N MET A 295 4.42 2.29 15.49
CA MET A 295 3.65 1.94 16.70
C MET A 295 2.70 3.05 17.14
N LEU A 296 3.08 4.33 16.98
CA LEU A 296 2.19 5.47 17.24
C LEU A 296 1.01 5.50 16.25
N PHE A 297 1.25 5.20 14.97
CA PHE A 297 0.21 5.18 13.95
C PHE A 297 -0.76 4.00 14.14
N LEU A 298 -0.24 2.83 14.52
CA LEU A 298 -1.07 1.69 14.91
C LEU A 298 -1.88 2.00 16.17
N HIS A 299 -1.29 2.69 17.16
CA HIS A 299 -2.03 3.13 18.33
C HIS A 299 -3.16 4.10 17.98
N PHE A 300 -2.93 5.01 17.02
CA PHE A 300 -3.98 5.90 16.53
C PHE A 300 -5.15 5.13 15.91
N ILE A 301 -4.88 4.07 15.12
CA ILE A 301 -5.94 3.19 14.58
C ILE A 301 -6.75 2.55 15.71
N ASP A 302 -6.07 1.94 16.69
CA ASP A 302 -6.74 1.30 17.84
C ASP A 302 -7.61 2.31 18.62
N LEU A 303 -7.11 3.52 18.86
CA LEU A 303 -7.84 4.60 19.54
C LEU A 303 -9.12 5.01 18.80
N VAL A 304 -9.14 5.00 17.46
CA VAL A 304 -10.34 5.27 16.68
C VAL A 304 -11.27 4.06 16.69
N GLY A 305 -10.72 2.84 16.56
CA GLY A 305 -11.45 1.56 16.58
C GLY A 305 -12.14 1.22 17.91
N GLU A 306 -11.69 1.83 19.02
CA GLU A 306 -12.36 1.80 20.33
C GLU A 306 -13.73 2.50 20.30
N VAL A 307 -13.89 3.54 19.48
CA VAL A 307 -15.10 4.37 19.39
C VAL A 307 -15.95 4.03 18.16
N ARG A 308 -15.31 3.73 17.03
CA ARG A 308 -15.94 3.44 15.73
C ARG A 308 -15.77 1.96 15.39
N SER A 309 -16.86 1.21 15.24
CA SER A 309 -16.81 -0.21 14.86
C SER A 309 -16.46 -0.46 13.39
N ASP A 310 -16.61 0.55 12.54
CA ASP A 310 -16.30 0.51 11.11
C ASP A 310 -14.90 1.07 10.80
N ALA A 311 -14.19 1.55 11.82
CA ALA A 311 -12.76 1.81 11.73
C ALA A 311 -11.98 0.49 11.79
N PRO A 312 -10.79 0.43 11.19
CA PRO A 312 -9.96 -0.77 11.27
C PRO A 312 -9.57 -1.02 12.73
N ARG A 313 -9.50 -2.30 13.11
CA ARG A 313 -8.92 -2.72 14.38
C ARG A 313 -7.66 -3.50 14.04
N PHE A 314 -6.51 -3.03 14.49
CA PHE A 314 -5.25 -3.74 14.26
C PHE A 314 -5.07 -4.84 15.31
N SER A 315 -5.47 -4.56 16.54
CA SER A 315 -5.52 -5.53 17.63
C SER A 315 -6.76 -6.44 17.51
N ILE A 316 -6.76 -7.36 16.54
CA ILE A 316 -7.89 -8.31 16.32
C ILE A 316 -7.82 -9.49 17.30
N SER A 317 -6.64 -9.81 17.86
CA SER A 317 -6.52 -10.89 18.85
C SER A 317 -6.03 -10.37 20.20
N SER A 318 -6.56 -10.97 21.26
CA SER A 318 -6.06 -10.85 22.63
C SER A 318 -4.64 -11.42 22.83
N THR A 319 -3.97 -11.86 21.76
CA THR A 319 -2.65 -12.50 21.80
C THR A 319 -1.50 -11.59 21.37
N HIS A 320 -1.76 -10.36 20.91
CA HIS A 320 -0.73 -9.38 20.56
C HIS A 320 -0.61 -8.29 21.61
N PRO A 321 0.60 -7.80 21.92
CA PRO A 321 0.77 -6.61 22.73
C PRO A 321 0.20 -5.39 22.00
N GLY A 322 -0.39 -4.48 22.77
CA GLY A 322 -0.80 -3.19 22.22
C GLY A 322 0.40 -2.45 21.61
N PRO A 323 0.20 -1.63 20.57
CA PRO A 323 1.28 -0.87 19.93
C PRO A 323 2.12 -0.04 20.91
N ILE A 324 1.50 0.49 21.97
CA ILE A 324 2.21 1.27 23.00
C ILE A 324 3.14 0.40 23.85
N ASP A 325 2.77 -0.85 24.12
CA ASP A 325 3.62 -1.76 24.89
C ASP A 325 4.82 -2.20 24.04
N ARG A 326 4.61 -2.49 22.75
CA ARG A 326 5.71 -2.70 21.79
C ARG A 326 6.64 -1.49 21.71
N LEU A 327 6.10 -0.27 21.62
CA LEU A 327 6.88 0.96 21.60
C LEU A 327 7.75 1.11 22.86
N ARG A 328 7.18 0.87 24.04
CA ARG A 328 7.89 0.95 25.32
C ARG A 328 8.98 -0.12 25.43
N ALA A 329 8.67 -1.36 25.06
CA ALA A 329 9.62 -2.46 25.07
C ALA A 329 10.78 -2.19 24.09
N LEU A 330 10.47 -1.74 22.87
CA LEU A 330 11.47 -1.42 21.85
C LEU A 330 12.37 -0.27 22.29
N ARG A 331 11.78 0.79 22.83
CA ARG A 331 12.57 1.91 23.36
C ARG A 331 13.43 1.49 24.55
N GLY A 332 12.95 0.60 25.41
CA GLY A 332 13.68 0.06 26.57
C GLY A 332 14.85 -0.85 26.18
N ALA A 333 14.76 -1.54 25.04
CA ALA A 333 15.80 -2.45 24.55
C ALA A 333 16.89 -1.77 23.70
N LEU A 334 16.71 -0.50 23.33
CA LEU A 334 17.63 0.25 22.47
C LEU A 334 18.43 1.29 23.28
N PRO A 335 19.66 1.63 22.85
CA PRO A 335 20.50 2.58 23.56
C PRO A 335 19.92 4.00 23.53
N ASP A 336 20.14 4.78 24.60
CA ASP A 336 19.55 6.12 24.70
C ASP A 336 20.14 7.14 23.73
N LYS A 337 21.43 7.00 23.38
CA LYS A 337 22.14 8.00 22.57
C LYS A 337 21.59 8.07 21.15
N GLY A 338 21.04 9.24 20.80
CA GLY A 338 20.57 9.57 19.45
C GLY A 338 19.18 9.04 19.13
N LEU A 339 18.42 8.58 20.13
CA LEU A 339 17.02 8.23 19.99
C LEU A 339 16.13 9.21 20.77
N PRO A 340 14.85 9.37 20.40
CA PRO A 340 13.90 10.18 21.15
C PRO A 340 13.85 9.80 22.64
N GLU A 341 13.71 10.81 23.49
CA GLU A 341 13.52 10.57 24.92
C GLU A 341 12.15 9.93 25.19
N ARG A 342 12.03 9.21 26.31
CA ARG A 342 10.76 8.60 26.72
C ARG A 342 9.66 9.66 26.96
N SER A 343 10.06 10.83 27.44
CA SER A 343 9.22 12.02 27.63
C SER A 343 8.61 12.51 26.30
N ASP A 344 9.41 12.55 25.24
CA ASP A 344 8.98 12.94 23.89
C ASP A 344 8.03 11.92 23.29
N LEU A 345 8.35 10.62 23.40
CA LEU A 345 7.42 9.57 22.97
C LEU A 345 6.09 9.64 23.73
N GLY A 346 6.14 9.91 25.04
CA GLY A 346 4.94 10.13 25.85
C GLY A 346 4.12 11.35 25.38
N ARG A 347 4.76 12.39 24.84
CA ARG A 347 4.08 13.52 24.19
C ARG A 347 3.42 13.09 22.89
N CYS A 348 4.12 12.36 22.04
CA CYS A 348 3.56 11.83 20.78
C CYS A 348 2.31 10.95 21.03
N VAL A 349 2.31 10.11 22.07
CA VAL A 349 1.12 9.32 22.46
C VAL A 349 -0.07 10.22 22.81
N ARG A 350 0.17 11.35 23.51
CA ARG A 350 -0.90 12.31 23.81
C ARG A 350 -1.40 13.03 22.56
N GLU A 351 -0.50 13.37 21.63
CA GLU A 351 -0.90 13.96 20.35
C GLU A 351 -1.74 13.00 19.49
N MET A 352 -1.49 11.68 19.54
CA MET A 352 -2.35 10.70 18.85
C MET A 352 -3.79 10.71 19.39
N ARG A 353 -3.98 10.91 20.70
CA ARG A 353 -5.33 11.03 21.28
C ARG A 353 -6.04 12.31 20.83
N ARG A 354 -5.31 13.43 20.76
CA ARG A 354 -5.87 14.68 20.23
C ARG A 354 -6.24 14.54 18.75
N LEU A 355 -5.37 13.91 17.95
CA LEU A 355 -5.65 13.63 16.56
C LEU A 355 -6.89 12.73 16.40
N ARG A 356 -7.05 11.71 17.25
CA ARG A 356 -8.29 10.90 17.32
C ARG A 356 -9.50 11.79 17.57
N ASP A 357 -9.47 12.66 18.58
CA ASP A 357 -10.62 13.52 18.91
C ASP A 357 -11.00 14.45 17.76
N ASP A 358 -10.00 15.05 17.11
CA ASP A 358 -10.23 15.91 15.95
C ASP A 358 -10.82 15.12 14.76
N VAL A 359 -10.34 13.90 14.52
CA VAL A 359 -10.85 13.02 13.45
C VAL A 359 -12.28 12.57 13.76
N LEU A 360 -12.59 12.18 14.99
CA LEU A 360 -13.96 11.80 15.39
C LEU A 360 -14.92 12.98 15.23
N THR A 361 -14.50 14.18 15.66
CA THR A 361 -15.28 15.42 15.44
C THR A 361 -15.51 15.67 13.94
N ARG A 362 -14.49 15.45 13.10
CA ARG A 362 -14.59 15.60 11.64
C ARG A 362 -15.55 14.58 11.02
N ILE A 363 -15.55 13.34 11.51
CA ILE A 363 -16.46 12.28 11.09
C ILE A 363 -17.90 12.62 11.50
N GLU A 364 -18.13 13.07 12.73
CA GLU A 364 -19.47 13.47 13.22
C GLU A 364 -20.03 14.68 12.46
N ALA A 365 -19.16 15.59 12.02
CA ALA A 365 -19.54 16.72 11.18
C ALA A 365 -19.77 16.36 9.70
N SER A 366 -19.48 15.13 9.29
CA SER A 366 -19.73 14.64 7.93
C SER A 366 -21.23 14.53 7.66
N GLN A 367 -21.65 14.80 6.42
CA GLN A 367 -23.03 14.54 5.98
C GLN A 367 -23.32 13.04 5.78
N ARG A 368 -22.33 12.18 5.99
CA ARG A 368 -22.40 10.73 5.76
C ARG A 368 -21.89 9.94 6.94
N ASP A 369 -22.71 8.99 7.38
CA ASP A 369 -22.38 8.08 8.49
C ASP A 369 -21.33 7.02 8.11
N ASP A 370 -21.21 6.72 6.81
CA ASP A 370 -20.34 5.71 6.23
C ASP A 370 -18.99 6.26 5.71
N VAL A 371 -18.56 7.43 6.19
CA VAL A 371 -17.36 8.15 5.71
C VAL A 371 -16.07 7.32 5.75
N LEU A 372 -15.98 6.27 6.57
CA LEU A 372 -14.82 5.37 6.62
C LEU A 372 -14.90 4.17 5.66
N THR A 373 -16.08 3.84 5.15
CA THR A 373 -16.33 2.60 4.38
C THR A 373 -16.82 2.86 2.96
N CYS A 374 -17.40 4.02 2.70
CA CYS A 374 -17.81 4.39 1.35
C CYS A 374 -16.61 4.57 0.42
N PHE A 375 -16.62 3.90 -0.73
CA PHE A 375 -15.54 3.99 -1.71
C PHE A 375 -15.48 5.39 -2.35
N GLY A 376 -14.31 6.01 -2.37
CA GLY A 376 -14.10 7.34 -2.95
C GLY A 376 -12.76 7.96 -2.59
N SER A 377 -12.63 9.26 -2.84
CA SER A 377 -11.41 10.04 -2.60
C SER A 377 -11.68 11.20 -1.63
N ILE A 378 -10.74 11.47 -0.72
CA ILE A 378 -10.71 12.72 0.06
C ILE A 378 -9.51 13.57 -0.39
N HIS A 379 -9.71 14.88 -0.52
CA HIS A 379 -8.67 15.82 -0.96
C HIS A 379 -8.28 16.80 0.15
N LEU A 380 -7.00 17.14 0.22
CA LEU A 380 -6.46 18.14 1.14
C LEU A 380 -6.57 19.53 0.49
N ALA A 381 -7.72 20.17 0.68
CA ALA A 381 -8.10 21.38 -0.04
C ALA A 381 -7.12 22.55 0.18
N GLY A 382 -6.60 22.72 1.40
CA GLY A 382 -5.63 23.78 1.69
C GLY A 382 -4.24 23.48 1.12
N LEU A 383 -4.00 22.26 0.64
CA LEU A 383 -2.77 21.81 -0.02
C LEU A 383 -2.97 21.58 -1.53
N GLY A 384 -3.95 22.26 -2.13
CA GLY A 384 -4.16 22.24 -3.58
C GLY A 384 -4.83 20.97 -4.12
N GLY A 385 -5.31 20.08 -3.25
CA GLY A 385 -6.20 19.00 -3.63
C GLY A 385 -7.51 19.56 -4.18
N LYS A 386 -8.00 19.03 -5.31
CA LYS A 386 -9.23 19.48 -5.95
C LYS A 386 -10.17 18.30 -6.18
N PRO A 387 -11.41 18.34 -5.68
CA PRO A 387 -12.40 17.31 -6.01
C PRO A 387 -12.68 17.34 -7.51
N LEU A 388 -12.84 16.16 -8.10
CA LEU A 388 -13.15 15.98 -9.51
C LEU A 388 -14.66 15.81 -9.67
N ARG A 389 -15.24 16.53 -10.64
CA ARG A 389 -16.70 16.59 -10.84
C ARG A 389 -17.32 15.30 -11.40
N ASP A 390 -16.50 14.34 -11.84
CA ASP A 390 -16.94 13.14 -12.56
C ASP A 390 -17.01 11.88 -11.66
N ARG A 391 -16.94 12.05 -10.33
CA ARG A 391 -16.80 10.96 -9.36
C ARG A 391 -17.58 11.24 -8.07
N LEU A 392 -17.83 10.18 -7.30
CA LEU A 392 -18.22 10.30 -5.89
C LEU A 392 -16.99 10.77 -5.11
N ASP A 393 -16.86 12.09 -4.99
CA ASP A 393 -15.78 12.78 -4.27
C ASP A 393 -16.39 13.53 -3.07
N PHE A 394 -15.66 13.60 -1.95
CA PHE A 394 -16.13 14.13 -0.65
C PHE A 394 -15.71 15.58 -0.38
#